data_AF-A0A969LQS7-F1
#
_entry.id   AF-A0A969LQS7-F1
#
_cell.length_a   1.000
_cell.length_b   1.000
_cell.length_c   1.000
_cell.angle_alpha   90.00
_cell.angle_beta   90.00
_cell.angle_gamma   90.00
#
_symmetry.space_group_name_H-M   'P 1'
#
loop_
_entity.id
_entity.type
_entity.pdbx_description
1 polymer ?
#
loop_
_entity_poly.entity_id
_entity_poly.type
_entity_poly.pdbx_seq_one_letter_code
_entity_poly.pdbx_strand_id
1 'polypeptide(L)'
;MSKTVKWILFGLLGVIVLLVVGKMLAGGGSDGIKVSTEKVSKKTIIESVNASGKVYPEVEVKISPDISGEIVDLNVEEGDSVKRGQVLARIYADIYATQRDQAAAAVNQQVAATAYSEEQLKSLSATLDQTKANYDRQK
;
A
#
# COMPACT_ATOMS: atom_id res chain seq x y z
N MET A 1 97.96 38.81 52.33
CA MET A 1 97.19 38.90 51.07
C MET A 1 96.47 40.24 51.02
N SER A 2 96.68 40.99 49.92
CA SER A 2 96.23 42.38 49.75
C SER A 2 94.71 42.51 49.89
N LYS A 3 94.24 43.61 50.51
CA LYS A 3 92.82 43.85 50.84
C LYS A 3 91.90 43.78 49.60
N THR A 4 92.44 44.00 48.42
CA THR A 4 91.76 43.93 47.12
C THR A 4 91.34 42.51 46.73
N VAL A 5 92.14 41.48 47.04
CA VAL A 5 91.82 40.08 46.70
C VAL A 5 90.63 39.57 47.52
N LYS A 6 90.52 39.97 48.79
CA LYS A 6 89.38 39.59 49.66
C LYS A 6 88.06 40.20 49.19
N TRP A 7 88.08 41.42 48.64
CA TRP A 7 86.90 42.09 48.08
C TRP A 7 86.42 41.43 46.78
N ILE A 8 87.35 41.03 45.90
CA ILE A 8 87.00 40.28 44.67
C ILE A 8 86.39 38.91 45.02
N LEU A 9 86.92 38.23 46.03
CA LEU A 9 86.43 36.91 46.46
C LEU A 9 85.02 36.98 47.08
N PHE A 10 84.74 38.02 47.86
CA PHE A 10 83.38 38.27 48.39
C PHE A 10 82.39 38.68 47.30
N GLY A 11 82.82 39.50 46.33
CA GLY A 11 82.00 39.84 45.17
C GLY A 11 81.66 38.61 44.31
N LEU A 12 82.64 37.74 44.06
CA LEU A 12 82.44 36.49 43.32
C LEU A 12 81.46 35.56 44.07
N LEU A 13 81.60 35.44 45.39
CA LEU A 13 80.72 34.63 46.21
C LEU A 13 79.28 35.18 46.20
N GLY A 14 79.12 36.51 46.26
CA GLY A 14 77.82 37.17 46.14
C GLY A 14 77.14 36.89 44.80
N VAL A 15 77.88 36.97 43.68
CA VAL A 15 77.36 36.66 42.34
C VAL A 15 76.97 35.19 42.20
N ILE A 16 77.76 34.27 42.76
CA ILE A 16 77.46 32.83 42.76
C ILE A 16 76.18 32.55 43.55
N VAL A 17 76.02 33.13 44.73
CA VAL A 17 74.78 32.97 45.53
C VAL A 17 73.57 33.51 44.79
N LEU A 18 73.70 34.66 44.13
CA LEU A 18 72.62 35.29 43.37
C LEU A 18 72.19 34.44 42.16
N LEU A 19 73.14 33.80 41.47
CA LEU A 19 72.87 32.87 40.38
C LEU A 19 72.17 31.58 40.85
N VAL A 20 72.57 31.05 42.01
CA VAL A 20 71.95 29.84 42.58
C VAL A 20 70.52 30.11 43.02
N VAL A 21 70.25 31.23 43.70
CA VAL A 21 68.89 31.63 44.11
C VAL A 21 68.02 31.93 42.88
N GLY A 22 68.57 32.60 41.87
CA GLY A 22 67.86 32.87 40.61
C GLY A 22 67.42 31.58 39.90
N LYS A 23 68.28 30.55 39.86
CA LYS A 23 67.90 29.25 39.28
C LYS A 23 66.89 28.48 40.13
N MET A 24 66.97 28.56 41.45
CA MET A 24 66.04 27.85 42.35
C MET A 24 64.62 28.45 42.31
N LEU A 25 64.49 29.76 42.10
CA LEU A 25 63.19 30.43 41.93
C LEU A 25 62.58 30.24 40.53
N ALA A 26 63.40 30.07 39.49
CA ALA A 26 62.93 29.87 38.11
C ALA A 26 62.64 28.39 37.77
N GLY A 27 63.20 27.44 38.53
CA GLY A 27 63.08 26.01 38.31
C GLY A 27 61.86 25.37 38.96
N GLY A 28 60.66 25.94 38.72
CA GLY A 28 59.41 25.50 39.31
C GLY A 28 58.32 25.24 38.28
N GLY A 29 58.64 24.55 37.19
CA GLY A 29 57.66 24.08 36.22
C GLY A 29 57.80 22.58 36.06
N SER A 30 56.95 21.81 36.75
CA SER A 30 56.82 20.38 36.45
C SER A 30 56.28 20.24 35.03
N ASP A 31 56.99 19.48 34.20
CA ASP A 31 56.54 19.09 32.87
C ASP A 31 55.31 18.17 33.03
N GLY A 32 54.14 18.79 33.12
CA GLY A 32 52.87 18.10 33.18
C GLY A 32 52.67 17.28 31.90
N ILE A 33 52.17 16.06 32.05
CA ILE A 33 51.89 15.16 30.93
C ILE A 33 50.94 15.87 29.95
N LYS A 34 51.42 16.12 28.73
CA LYS A 34 50.60 16.73 27.67
C LYS A 34 49.54 15.73 27.23
N VAL A 35 48.29 16.02 27.56
CA VAL A 35 47.13 15.25 27.13
C VAL A 35 46.34 16.03 26.08
N SER A 36 45.89 15.33 25.05
CA SER A 36 44.98 15.89 24.06
C SER A 36 43.57 15.96 24.67
N THR A 37 43.00 17.16 24.76
CA THR A 37 41.62 17.36 25.22
C THR A 37 40.79 18.00 24.12
N GLU A 38 39.51 17.65 24.07
CA GLU A 38 38.55 18.27 23.17
C GLU A 38 37.38 18.84 24.00
N LYS A 39 36.85 19.99 23.57
CA LYS A 39 35.75 20.66 24.25
C LYS A 39 34.45 19.94 23.96
N VAL A 40 33.76 19.47 25.01
CA VAL A 40 32.47 18.79 24.88
C VAL A 40 31.44 19.73 24.25
N SER A 41 30.79 19.26 23.18
CA SER A 41 29.68 19.96 22.52
C SER A 41 28.47 19.04 22.46
N LYS A 42 27.27 19.60 22.67
CA LYS A 42 26.03 18.86 22.49
C LYS A 42 25.80 18.68 20.99
N LYS A 43 25.84 17.43 20.54
CA LYS A 43 25.51 17.03 19.17
C LYS A 43 24.33 16.07 19.21
N THR A 44 23.40 16.22 18.27
CA THR A 44 22.31 15.27 18.09
C THR A 44 22.90 14.01 17.45
N ILE A 45 22.81 12.90 18.15
CA ILE A 45 23.14 11.58 17.61
C ILE A 45 21.84 11.01 17.06
N ILE A 46 21.78 10.78 15.75
CA ILE A 46 20.64 10.14 15.10
C ILE A 46 21.00 8.67 14.92
N GLU A 47 20.33 7.80 15.66
CA GLU A 47 20.45 6.36 15.51
C GLU A 47 19.35 5.88 14.57
N SER A 48 19.72 5.57 13.33
CA SER A 48 18.79 5.05 12.33
C SER A 48 18.87 3.52 12.32
N VAL A 49 17.73 2.88 12.58
CA VAL A 49 17.57 1.43 12.41
C VAL A 49 17.02 1.12 11.02
N ASN A 50 17.66 0.21 10.30
CA ASN A 50 17.17 -0.24 9.01
C ASN A 50 16.04 -1.25 9.21
N ALA A 51 14.81 -0.84 8.92
CA ALA A 51 13.66 -1.73 8.90
C ALA A 51 13.38 -2.18 7.46
N SER A 52 13.46 -3.47 7.20
CA SER A 52 13.03 -4.06 5.93
C SER A 52 11.54 -4.41 6.01
N GLY A 53 10.70 -3.69 5.27
CA GLY A 53 9.29 -4.01 5.07
C GLY A 53 9.02 -4.41 3.63
N LYS A 54 8.03 -5.28 3.40
CA LYS A 54 7.48 -5.53 2.07
C LYS A 54 6.28 -4.63 1.86
N VAL A 55 6.24 -3.95 0.72
CA VAL A 55 5.10 -3.13 0.32
C VAL A 55 4.07 -4.06 -0.33
N TYR A 56 2.83 -3.96 0.13
CA TYR A 56 1.69 -4.70 -0.41
C TYR A 56 0.60 -3.71 -0.82
N PRO A 57 -0.22 -4.04 -1.83
CA PRO A 57 -1.40 -3.26 -2.16
C PRO A 57 -2.35 -3.22 -0.96
N GLU A 58 -2.99 -2.07 -0.73
CA GLU A 58 -4.02 -1.92 0.31
C GLU A 58 -5.22 -2.83 0.05
N VAL A 59 -5.56 -3.03 -1.23
CA VAL A 59 -6.66 -3.88 -1.69
C VAL A 59 -6.18 -4.72 -2.88
N GLU A 60 -6.16 -6.04 -2.71
CA GLU A 60 -5.90 -7.01 -3.77
C GLU A 60 -7.16 -7.86 -3.98
N VAL A 61 -7.67 -7.87 -5.21
CA VAL A 61 -8.84 -8.68 -5.57
C VAL A 61 -8.45 -9.62 -6.70
N LYS A 62 -8.57 -10.92 -6.44
CA LYS A 62 -8.36 -11.96 -7.45
C LYS A 62 -9.67 -12.16 -8.20
N ILE A 63 -9.66 -11.83 -9.48
CA ILE A 63 -10.81 -11.99 -10.36
C ILE A 63 -10.69 -13.37 -11.01
N SER A 64 -11.61 -14.25 -10.66
CA SER A 64 -11.73 -15.58 -11.27
C SER A 64 -13.12 -15.69 -11.90
N PRO A 65 -13.25 -16.42 -13.01
CA PRO A 65 -14.56 -16.67 -13.60
C PRO A 65 -15.38 -17.63 -12.75
N ASP A 66 -16.69 -17.37 -12.66
CA ASP A 66 -17.63 -18.25 -11.95
C ASP A 66 -17.88 -19.56 -12.70
N ILE A 67 -17.60 -19.59 -14.01
CA ILE A 67 -17.84 -20.72 -14.89
C ILE A 67 -16.59 -21.11 -15.65
N SER A 68 -16.40 -22.42 -15.81
CA SER A 68 -15.37 -22.95 -16.70
C SER A 68 -15.85 -22.81 -18.14
N GLY A 69 -15.02 -22.18 -18.98
CA GLY A 69 -15.30 -22.00 -20.40
C GLY A 69 -14.10 -21.41 -21.12
N GLU A 70 -14.16 -21.39 -22.46
CA GLU A 70 -13.15 -20.75 -23.29
C GLU A 70 -13.33 -19.23 -23.28
N ILE A 71 -12.22 -18.47 -23.24
CA ILE A 71 -12.24 -17.01 -23.35
C ILE A 71 -12.46 -16.66 -24.83
N VAL A 72 -13.60 -16.04 -25.14
CA VAL A 72 -13.99 -15.63 -26.49
C VAL A 72 -13.43 -14.26 -26.83
N ASP A 73 -13.36 -13.38 -25.83
CA ASP A 73 -12.88 -12.01 -26.00
C ASP A 73 -12.15 -11.57 -24.73
N LEU A 74 -11.03 -10.87 -24.92
CA LEU A 74 -10.24 -10.27 -23.87
C LEU A 74 -10.06 -8.79 -24.21
N ASN A 75 -10.74 -7.93 -23.47
CA ASN A 75 -10.89 -6.52 -23.81
C ASN A 75 -9.87 -5.62 -23.09
N VAL A 76 -8.89 -6.20 -22.39
CA VAL A 76 -7.90 -5.50 -21.58
C VAL A 76 -6.53 -6.19 -21.66
N GLU A 77 -5.46 -5.40 -21.65
CA GLU A 77 -4.08 -5.90 -21.63
C GLU A 77 -3.46 -5.78 -20.22
N GLU A 78 -2.34 -6.48 -20.00
CA GLU A 78 -1.62 -6.41 -18.73
C GLU A 78 -1.09 -4.99 -18.48
N GLY A 79 -1.47 -4.41 -17.35
CA GLY A 79 -1.09 -3.04 -16.97
C GLY A 79 -2.16 -1.98 -17.27
N ASP A 80 -3.24 -2.34 -17.95
CA ASP A 80 -4.33 -1.41 -18.21
C ASP A 80 -5.11 -1.02 -16.94
N SER A 81 -5.50 0.24 -16.86
CA SER A 81 -6.37 0.75 -15.80
C SER A 81 -7.83 0.49 -16.13
N VAL A 82 -8.51 -0.28 -15.27
CA VAL A 82 -9.91 -0.68 -15.46
C VAL A 82 -10.85 0.06 -14.52
N LYS A 83 -12.11 0.26 -14.93
CA LYS A 83 -13.15 0.91 -14.14
C LYS A 83 -14.20 -0.07 -13.63
N ARG A 84 -14.89 0.28 -12.55
CA ARG A 84 -16.03 -0.49 -12.05
C ARG A 84 -17.10 -0.63 -13.15
N GLY A 85 -17.49 -1.87 -13.43
CA GLY A 85 -18.51 -2.21 -14.43
C GLY A 85 -17.98 -2.39 -15.86
N GLN A 86 -16.68 -2.25 -16.08
CA GLN A 86 -16.05 -2.56 -17.36
C GLN A 86 -15.99 -4.08 -17.57
N VAL A 87 -16.39 -4.53 -18.76
CA VAL A 87 -16.23 -5.93 -19.18
C VAL A 87 -14.77 -6.18 -19.50
N LEU A 88 -14.14 -7.10 -18.77
CA LEU A 88 -12.72 -7.42 -18.91
C LEU A 88 -12.51 -8.58 -19.90
N ALA A 89 -13.31 -9.63 -19.76
CA ALA A 89 -13.27 -10.80 -20.63
C ALA A 89 -14.68 -11.35 -20.82
N ARG A 90 -14.92 -11.98 -21.96
CA ARG A 90 -16.15 -12.71 -22.27
C ARG A 90 -15.86 -14.19 -22.38
N ILE A 91 -16.56 -14.99 -21.59
CA ILE A 91 -16.40 -16.45 -21.56
C ILE A 91 -17.54 -17.09 -22.34
N TYR A 92 -17.22 -18.11 -23.14
CA TYR A 92 -18.22 -18.85 -23.88
C TYR A 92 -19.09 -19.65 -22.90
N ALA A 93 -20.36 -19.27 -22.80
CA ALA A 93 -21.32 -19.83 -21.84
C ALA A 93 -22.45 -20.59 -22.56
N ASP A 94 -22.10 -21.63 -23.32
CA ASP A 94 -23.06 -22.43 -24.10
C ASP A 94 -24.23 -22.97 -23.25
N ILE A 95 -23.92 -23.40 -22.03
CA ILE A 95 -24.89 -23.94 -21.08
C ILE A 95 -25.92 -22.87 -20.65
N TYR A 96 -25.50 -21.61 -20.51
CA TYR A 96 -26.42 -20.52 -20.14
C TYR A 96 -27.25 -20.05 -21.33
N ALA A 97 -26.65 -19.99 -22.52
CA ALA A 97 -27.37 -19.69 -23.75
C ALA A 97 -28.48 -20.73 -24.00
N THR A 98 -28.13 -22.01 -23.90
CA THR A 98 -29.07 -23.12 -24.07
C THR A 98 -30.19 -23.08 -23.03
N GLN A 99 -29.87 -22.88 -21.75
CA GLN A 99 -30.90 -22.78 -20.70
C GLN A 99 -31.83 -21.58 -20.89
N ARG A 100 -31.28 -20.42 -21.28
CA ARG A 100 -32.08 -19.24 -21.63
C ARG A 100 -33.05 -19.56 -22.77
N ASP A 101 -32.56 -20.21 -23.83
CA ASP A 101 -33.37 -20.52 -25.00
C ASP A 101 -34.45 -21.55 -24.70
N GLN A 102 -34.15 -22.55 -23.86
CA GLN A 102 -35.15 -23.49 -23.35
C GLN A 102 -36.22 -22.76 -22.51
N ALA A 103 -35.81 -21.86 -21.62
CA ALA A 103 -36.75 -21.08 -20.81
C ALA A 103 -37.62 -20.17 -21.69
N ALA A 104 -37.04 -19.50 -22.69
CA ALA A 104 -37.77 -18.68 -23.65
C ALA A 104 -38.76 -19.50 -24.48
N ALA A 105 -38.37 -20.71 -24.92
CA ALA A 105 -39.26 -21.63 -25.61
C ALA A 105 -40.44 -22.08 -24.73
N ALA A 106 -40.18 -22.37 -23.45
CA ALA A 106 -41.24 -22.73 -22.50
C ALA A 106 -42.24 -21.59 -22.28
N VAL A 107 -41.77 -20.34 -22.17
CA VAL A 107 -42.63 -19.16 -22.09
C VAL A 107 -43.47 -19.00 -23.37
N ASN A 108 -42.87 -19.16 -24.55
CA ASN A 108 -43.59 -19.07 -25.81
C ASN A 108 -44.69 -20.13 -25.95
N GLN A 109 -44.44 -21.37 -25.48
CA GLN A 109 -45.46 -22.41 -25.44
C GLN A 109 -46.63 -22.04 -24.52
N GLN A 110 -46.35 -21.44 -23.36
CA GLN A 110 -47.39 -20.99 -22.43
C GLN A 110 -48.22 -19.85 -23.03
N VAL A 111 -47.58 -18.87 -23.67
CA VAL A 111 -48.27 -17.78 -24.38
C VAL A 111 -49.19 -18.32 -25.49
N ALA A 112 -48.73 -19.32 -26.24
CA ALA A 112 -49.56 -19.97 -27.25
C ALA A 112 -50.75 -20.72 -26.62
N ALA A 113 -50.53 -21.42 -25.50
CA ALA A 113 -51.58 -22.13 -24.78
C ALA A 113 -52.63 -21.18 -24.17
N THR A 114 -52.22 -20.02 -23.66
CA THR A 114 -53.15 -19.00 -23.16
C THR A 114 -53.96 -18.40 -24.30
N ALA A 115 -53.32 -18.05 -25.42
CA ALA A 115 -54.03 -17.53 -26.59
C ALA A 115 -55.05 -18.53 -27.13
N TYR A 116 -54.69 -19.83 -27.18
CA TYR A 116 -55.63 -20.89 -27.55
C TYR A 116 -56.81 -21.00 -26.57
N SER A 117 -56.54 -20.88 -25.27
CA SER A 117 -57.58 -20.94 -24.23
C SER A 117 -58.53 -19.76 -24.31
N GLU A 118 -58.03 -18.56 -24.61
CA GLU A 118 -58.85 -17.36 -24.81
C GLU A 118 -59.78 -17.50 -26.03
N GLU A 119 -59.27 -17.98 -27.16
CA GLU A 119 -60.10 -18.25 -28.35
C GLU A 119 -61.14 -19.35 -28.09
N GLN A 120 -60.78 -20.37 -27.31
CA GLN A 120 -61.73 -21.40 -26.90
C GLN A 120 -62.85 -20.81 -26.02
N LEU A 121 -62.53 -19.96 -25.05
CA LEU A 121 -63.55 -19.25 -24.25
C LEU A 121 -64.45 -18.37 -25.11
N LYS A 122 -63.89 -17.66 -26.09
CA LYS A 122 -64.65 -16.82 -27.02
C LYS A 122 -65.62 -17.65 -27.87
N SER A 123 -65.17 -18.75 -28.45
CA SER A 123 -66.06 -19.65 -29.22
C SER A 123 -67.16 -20.29 -28.36
N LEU A 124 -66.86 -20.67 -27.11
CA LEU A 124 -67.83 -21.16 -26.14
C LEU A 124 -68.89 -20.11 -25.82
N SER A 125 -68.49 -18.85 -25.60
CA SER A 125 -69.43 -17.75 -25.34
C SER A 125 -70.36 -17.49 -26.54
N ALA A 126 -69.82 -17.47 -27.76
CA ALA A 126 -70.62 -17.31 -28.98
C ALA A 126 -71.62 -18.47 -29.19
N THR A 127 -71.21 -19.70 -28.89
CA THR A 127 -72.08 -20.89 -28.95
C THR A 127 -73.20 -20.82 -27.92
N LEU A 128 -72.88 -20.35 -26.72
CA LEU A 128 -73.85 -20.17 -25.63
C LEU A 128 -74.89 -19.11 -26.02
N ASP A 129 -74.48 -17.99 -26.58
CA ASP A 129 -75.37 -16.93 -27.05
C ASP A 129 -76.29 -17.42 -28.17
N GLN A 130 -75.75 -18.16 -29.14
CA GLN A 130 -76.54 -18.76 -30.22
C GLN A 130 -77.57 -19.77 -29.68
N THR A 131 -77.18 -20.58 -28.68
CA THR A 131 -78.07 -21.57 -28.05
C THR A 131 -79.18 -20.90 -27.26
N LYS A 132 -78.89 -19.83 -26.51
CA LYS A 132 -79.91 -19.02 -25.82
C LYS A 132 -80.90 -18.42 -26.80
N ALA A 133 -80.41 -17.78 -27.86
CA ALA A 133 -81.27 -17.19 -28.88
C ALA A 133 -82.16 -18.22 -29.59
N ASN A 134 -81.67 -19.45 -29.80
CA ASN A 134 -82.46 -20.56 -30.32
C ASN A 134 -83.54 -21.03 -29.34
N TYR A 135 -83.20 -21.13 -28.05
CA TYR A 135 -84.13 -21.54 -27.00
C TYR A 135 -85.28 -20.53 -26.84
N ASP A 136 -84.96 -19.24 -26.81
CA ASP A 136 -85.94 -18.16 -26.68
C ASP A 136 -86.90 -18.11 -27.88
N ARG A 137 -86.44 -18.50 -29.08
CA ARG A 137 -87.29 -18.60 -30.28
C ARG A 137 -88.26 -19.78 -30.27
N GLN A 138 -87.98 -20.84 -29.50
CA GLN A 138 -88.82 -22.03 -29.41
C GLN A 138 -89.88 -21.96 -28.31
N LYS A 139 -89.80 -20.92 -27.48
CA LYS A 139 -90.71 -20.67 -26.37
C LYS A 139 -91.82 -19.71 -26.78
#